data_AF-Z4WV62-F1
#
_entry.id   AF-Z4WV62-F1
#
_cell.length_a   1.000
_cell.length_b   1.000
_cell.length_c   1.000
_cell.angle_alpha   90.00
_cell.angle_beta   90.00
_cell.angle_gamma   90.00
#
_symmetry.space_group_name_H-M   'P 1'
#
loop_
_entity.id
_entity.type
_entity.pdbx_description
1 polymer ?
#
loop_
_entity_poly.entity_id
_entity_poly.type
_entity_poly.pdbx_seq_one_letter_code
_entity_poly.pdbx_strand_id
1 'polypeptide(L)'
;MNRLLKSLVWLTALSLVGCKHSPIDYPVEDYDKLFPFRGVERPDGRYEDMTILSGNPETTPSTFVYPGVTLPGTPRTYRVTLTYSFSEPADLHQGGLRKQSEVRSRCVVRYVGTDKLLHELGTEKTLQGPSLIPNDGKEHTQTLTLSSGQPLFLLVNGTAARGSTIHVSLQAVSTDGIFATPVLETRQTQNYDEGEARLPNPFCKYIILP
;
A
#
# COMPACT_ATOMS: atom_id res chain seq x y z
N MET A 1 -0.16 73.38 -65.92
CA MET A 1 0.83 72.75 -65.01
C MET A 1 0.19 72.39 -63.65
N ASN A 2 -0.95 71.68 -63.64
CA ASN A 2 -1.79 71.53 -62.42
C ASN A 2 -2.37 70.13 -62.18
N ARG A 3 -1.97 69.11 -62.97
CA ARG A 3 -2.44 67.72 -62.81
C ARG A 3 -1.42 66.82 -62.09
N LEU A 4 -0.12 67.06 -62.29
CA LEU A 4 0.96 66.33 -61.61
C LEU A 4 1.03 66.63 -60.11
N LEU A 5 0.84 67.90 -59.72
CA LEU A 5 0.84 68.29 -58.31
C LEU A 5 -0.37 67.69 -57.54
N LYS A 6 -1.54 67.60 -58.19
CA LYS A 6 -2.75 67.00 -57.60
C LYS A 6 -2.62 65.48 -57.43
N SER A 7 -1.95 64.80 -58.39
CA SER A 7 -1.64 63.37 -58.29
C SER A 7 -0.67 63.07 -57.14
N LEU A 8 0.35 63.92 -56.95
CA LEU A 8 1.34 63.75 -55.88
C LEU A 8 0.75 63.96 -54.48
N VAL A 9 -0.19 64.91 -54.33
CA VAL A 9 -0.93 65.15 -53.08
C VAL A 9 -1.88 64.00 -52.76
N TRP A 10 -2.45 63.34 -53.77
CA TRP A 10 -3.33 62.19 -53.57
C TRP A 10 -2.56 60.92 -53.20
N LEU A 11 -1.38 60.69 -53.80
CA LEU A 11 -0.51 59.56 -53.47
C LEU A 11 0.10 59.66 -52.06
N THR A 12 0.41 60.88 -51.60
CA THR A 12 0.93 61.12 -50.24
C THR A 12 -0.14 61.05 -49.15
N ALA A 13 -1.41 61.29 -49.50
CA ALA A 13 -2.53 61.06 -48.58
C ALA A 13 -2.84 59.58 -48.38
N LEU A 14 -2.61 58.73 -49.40
CA LEU A 14 -2.89 57.29 -49.32
C LEU A 14 -1.86 56.49 -48.52
N SER A 15 -0.64 57.00 -48.33
CA SER A 15 0.42 56.31 -47.58
C SER A 15 0.31 56.46 -46.05
N LEU A 16 -0.61 57.30 -45.55
CA LEU A 16 -0.79 57.54 -44.11
C LEU A 16 -1.91 56.72 -43.47
N VAL A 17 -2.68 55.95 -44.25
CA VAL A 17 -3.76 55.09 -43.74
C VAL A 17 -3.28 53.63 -43.65
N GLY A 18 -2.16 53.42 -42.95
CA GLY A 18 -1.78 52.08 -42.51
C GLY A 18 -2.69 51.65 -41.37
N CYS A 19 -3.56 50.67 -41.60
CA CYS A 19 -4.32 50.00 -40.53
C CYS A 19 -3.34 49.40 -39.52
N LYS A 20 -3.12 50.09 -38.40
CA LYS A 20 -2.48 49.50 -37.23
C LYS A 20 -3.48 48.53 -36.59
N HIS A 21 -3.43 47.26 -36.97
CA HIS A 21 -4.09 46.22 -36.19
C HIS A 21 -3.26 46.03 -34.91
N SER A 22 -3.62 46.79 -33.87
CA SER A 22 -3.13 46.51 -32.53
C SER A 22 -3.65 45.12 -32.16
N PRO A 23 -2.77 44.14 -31.83
CA PRO A 23 -3.26 42.88 -31.29
C PRO A 23 -4.12 43.20 -30.09
N ILE A 24 -5.37 42.71 -30.10
CA ILE A 24 -6.27 42.82 -28.96
C ILE A 24 -5.62 41.97 -27.88
N ASP A 25 -5.10 42.63 -26.84
CA ASP A 25 -4.59 41.97 -25.65
C ASP A 25 -5.80 41.43 -24.91
N TYR A 26 -6.13 40.15 -25.17
CA TYR A 26 -7.22 39.49 -24.47
C TYR A 26 -6.84 39.44 -22.99
N PRO A 27 -7.76 39.80 -22.08
CA PRO A 27 -7.48 39.74 -20.66
C PRO A 27 -7.05 38.31 -20.31
N VAL A 28 -5.95 38.19 -19.57
CA VAL A 28 -5.40 36.90 -19.14
C VAL A 28 -6.50 36.13 -18.40
N GLU A 29 -6.83 34.94 -18.89
CA GLU A 29 -7.83 34.09 -18.24
C GLU A 29 -7.32 33.61 -16.89
N ASP A 30 -8.07 33.93 -15.84
CA ASP A 30 -7.80 33.48 -14.48
C ASP A 30 -8.31 32.03 -14.31
N TYR A 31 -7.45 31.08 -14.68
CA TYR A 31 -7.75 29.65 -14.57
C TYR A 31 -8.03 29.20 -13.14
N ASP A 32 -7.47 29.86 -12.13
CA ASP A 32 -7.71 29.55 -10.71
C ASP A 32 -9.15 29.90 -10.31
N LYS A 33 -9.72 30.95 -10.91
CA LYS A 33 -11.13 31.32 -10.75
C LYS A 33 -12.07 30.42 -11.57
N LEU A 34 -11.65 30.01 -12.76
CA LEU A 34 -12.45 29.14 -13.63
C LEU A 34 -12.51 27.70 -13.10
N PHE A 35 -11.44 27.23 -12.48
CA PHE A 35 -11.30 25.87 -11.95
C PHE A 35 -10.74 25.88 -10.53
N PRO A 36 -11.49 26.42 -9.55
CA PRO A 36 -11.02 26.46 -8.17
C PRO A 36 -10.81 25.04 -7.65
N PHE A 37 -9.56 24.71 -7.31
CA PHE A 37 -9.23 23.40 -6.75
C PHE A 37 -9.88 23.26 -5.37
N ARG A 38 -10.91 22.40 -5.27
CA ARG A 38 -11.64 22.13 -4.02
C ARG A 38 -10.95 21.08 -3.13
N GLY A 39 -9.74 20.66 -3.49
CA GLY A 39 -9.07 19.52 -2.88
C GLY A 39 -9.36 18.21 -3.64
N VAL A 40 -8.71 17.13 -3.19
CA VAL A 40 -8.99 15.78 -3.69
C VAL A 40 -10.21 15.25 -2.93
N GLU A 41 -11.38 15.24 -3.57
CA GLU A 41 -12.54 14.49 -3.04
C GLU A 41 -12.18 12.99 -3.05
N ARG A 42 -12.01 12.40 -1.86
CA ARG A 42 -11.95 10.94 -1.75
C ARG A 42 -13.38 10.41 -1.93
N PRO A 43 -13.60 9.44 -2.84
CA PRO A 43 -14.89 8.77 -2.92
C PRO A 43 -15.26 8.21 -1.55
N ASP A 44 -16.53 8.35 -1.15
CA ASP A 44 -17.05 7.68 0.03
C ASP A 44 -16.83 6.17 -0.13
N GLY A 45 -15.97 5.61 0.72
CA GLY A 45 -15.63 4.20 0.67
C GLY A 45 -16.87 3.36 0.98
N ARG A 46 -17.38 2.62 0.00
CA ARG A 46 -18.36 1.56 0.25
C ARG A 46 -17.62 0.38 0.90
N TYR A 47 -17.52 0.39 2.23
CA TYR A 47 -16.80 -0.65 2.97
C TYR A 47 -17.43 -2.04 2.86
N GLU A 48 -18.72 -2.09 2.52
CA GLU A 48 -19.44 -3.32 2.16
C GLU A 48 -18.80 -4.06 0.98
N ASP A 49 -18.10 -3.35 0.09
CA ASP A 49 -17.42 -3.96 -1.06
C ASP A 49 -16.07 -4.59 -0.64
N MET A 50 -15.65 -4.46 0.64
CA MET A 50 -14.45 -5.06 1.23
C MET A 50 -13.21 -4.95 0.34
N THR A 51 -13.01 -3.78 -0.26
CA THR A 51 -11.93 -3.54 -1.22
C THR A 51 -10.58 -3.75 -0.56
N ILE A 52 -9.70 -4.51 -1.24
CA ILE A 52 -8.34 -4.74 -0.79
C ILE A 52 -7.49 -3.52 -1.13
N LEU A 53 -6.96 -2.87 -0.10
CA LEU A 53 -6.10 -1.70 -0.18
C LEU A 53 -4.64 -2.09 0.00
N SER A 54 -3.75 -1.41 -0.72
CA SER A 54 -2.30 -1.59 -0.59
C SER A 54 -1.75 -0.73 0.55
N GLY A 55 -0.81 -1.26 1.32
CA GLY A 55 -0.05 -0.51 2.33
C GLY A 55 1.44 -0.43 2.00
N ASN A 56 2.21 0.20 2.89
CA ASN A 56 3.67 0.29 2.77
C ASN A 56 4.34 -0.93 3.43
N PRO A 57 5.06 -1.79 2.67
CA PRO A 57 5.69 -2.99 3.23
C PRO A 57 6.89 -2.72 4.15
N GLU A 58 7.40 -1.48 4.17
CA GLU A 58 8.47 -1.05 5.08
C GLU A 58 7.92 -0.50 6.41
N THR A 59 6.60 -0.57 6.63
CA THR A 59 5.98 -0.09 7.88
C THR A 59 6.47 -0.90 9.07
N THR A 60 6.95 -0.19 10.09
CA THR A 60 7.36 -0.72 11.40
C THR A 60 6.38 -0.27 12.48
N PRO A 61 6.41 -0.86 13.69
CA PRO A 61 5.55 -0.42 14.79
C PRO A 61 5.67 1.07 15.14
N SER A 62 6.86 1.66 15.04
CA SER A 62 7.09 3.08 15.34
C SER A 62 6.59 4.04 14.26
N THR A 63 6.50 3.58 13.01
CA THR A 63 6.02 4.36 11.86
C THR A 63 4.56 4.06 11.52
N PHE A 64 3.92 3.17 12.27
CA PHE A 64 2.58 2.69 11.97
C PHE A 64 1.53 3.77 12.24
N VAL A 65 0.73 4.06 11.22
CA VAL A 65 -0.44 4.94 11.32
C VAL A 65 -1.69 4.07 11.17
N TYR A 66 -2.53 4.04 12.20
CA TYR A 66 -3.73 3.20 12.22
C TYR A 66 -4.72 3.62 11.12
N PRO A 67 -5.02 2.75 10.13
CA PRO A 67 -5.84 3.12 8.97
C PRO A 67 -7.35 2.89 9.18
N GLY A 68 -7.79 2.54 10.38
CA GLY A 68 -9.20 2.27 10.66
C GLY A 68 -10.08 3.52 10.62
N VAL A 69 -11.38 3.31 10.51
CA VAL A 69 -12.40 4.35 10.40
C VAL A 69 -13.51 4.14 11.42
N THR A 70 -14.32 5.17 11.65
CA THR A 70 -15.55 5.05 12.43
C THR A 70 -16.72 4.92 11.46
N LEU A 71 -17.48 3.83 11.55
CA LEU A 71 -18.66 3.59 10.72
C LEU A 71 -19.94 3.96 11.49
N PRO A 72 -20.95 4.52 10.82
CA PRO A 72 -22.25 4.75 11.43
C PRO A 72 -22.99 3.41 11.66
N GLY A 73 -23.78 3.33 12.72
CA GLY A 73 -24.60 2.16 13.05
C GLY A 73 -24.00 1.27 14.14
N THR A 74 -24.60 0.09 14.33
CA THR A 74 -24.14 -0.89 15.33
C THR A 74 -22.94 -1.65 14.78
N PRO A 75 -21.76 -1.59 15.43
CA PRO A 75 -20.58 -2.29 14.94
C PRO A 75 -20.79 -3.81 15.02
N ARG A 76 -20.43 -4.49 13.94
CA ARG A 76 -20.33 -5.94 13.90
C ARG A 76 -19.01 -6.38 14.50
N THR A 77 -18.98 -7.63 14.94
CA THR A 77 -17.79 -8.29 15.48
C THR A 77 -17.34 -9.39 14.53
N TYR A 78 -16.03 -9.54 14.37
CA TYR A 78 -15.40 -10.45 13.44
C TYR A 78 -14.40 -11.33 14.17
N ARG A 79 -14.48 -12.64 13.94
CA ARG A 79 -13.43 -13.60 14.25
C ARG A 79 -12.39 -13.56 13.14
N VAL A 80 -11.22 -13.03 13.47
CA VAL A 80 -10.06 -12.97 12.59
C VAL A 80 -9.18 -14.19 12.84
N THR A 81 -8.76 -14.85 11.77
CA THR A 81 -7.86 -16.00 11.79
C THR A 81 -6.61 -15.65 10.98
N LEU A 82 -5.48 -15.56 11.67
CA LEU A 82 -4.15 -15.46 11.09
C LEU A 82 -3.58 -16.87 10.99
N THR A 83 -3.24 -17.31 9.79
CA THR A 83 -2.55 -18.58 9.53
C THR A 83 -1.16 -18.29 9.00
N TYR A 84 -0.15 -19.00 9.50
CA TYR A 84 1.23 -18.80 9.06
C TYR A 84 2.03 -20.11 9.10
N SER A 85 3.00 -20.22 8.20
CA SER A 85 4.00 -21.28 8.21
C SER A 85 5.35 -20.75 7.70
N PHE A 86 6.42 -21.34 8.22
CA PHE A 86 7.78 -21.03 7.79
C PHE A 86 8.61 -22.31 7.74
N SER A 87 9.36 -22.46 6.65
CA SER A 87 10.36 -23.51 6.51
C SER A 87 11.66 -22.91 5.97
N GLU A 88 12.76 -23.26 6.59
CA GLU A 88 14.11 -22.99 6.14
C GLU A 88 14.86 -24.32 6.13
N PRO A 89 15.35 -24.78 4.96
CA PRO A 89 16.06 -26.04 4.87
C PRO A 89 17.36 -25.98 5.67
N ALA A 90 17.76 -27.11 6.25
CA ALA A 90 19.09 -27.24 6.81
C ALA A 90 20.12 -27.06 5.69
N ASP A 91 21.10 -26.18 5.92
CA ASP A 91 22.25 -25.99 5.03
C ASP A 91 23.53 -26.50 5.70
N LEU A 92 24.59 -26.61 4.90
CA LEU A 92 25.91 -26.96 5.41
C LEU A 92 26.53 -25.72 6.07
N HIS A 93 26.92 -25.84 7.33
CA HIS A 93 27.64 -24.82 8.08
C HIS A 93 28.89 -25.41 8.73
N GLN A 94 30.05 -24.76 8.52
CA GLN A 94 31.35 -25.07 9.15
C GLN A 94 31.64 -26.59 9.34
N GLY A 95 31.48 -27.38 8.27
CA GLY A 95 31.83 -28.80 8.28
C GLY A 95 30.74 -29.77 8.76
N GLY A 96 29.48 -29.33 8.90
CA GLY A 96 28.34 -30.20 9.21
C GLY A 96 26.99 -29.65 8.78
N LEU A 97 25.93 -30.45 8.95
CA LEU A 97 24.55 -29.97 8.77
C LEU A 97 24.16 -29.08 9.95
N ARG A 98 23.64 -27.89 9.63
CA ARG A 98 23.14 -26.96 10.64
C ARG A 98 21.91 -27.53 11.33
N LYS A 99 21.73 -27.19 12.62
CA LYS A 99 20.52 -27.56 13.36
C LYS A 99 19.32 -26.78 12.81
N GLN A 100 18.16 -27.43 12.77
CA GLN A 100 16.88 -26.83 12.34
C GLN A 100 16.52 -25.55 13.12
N SER A 101 16.88 -25.49 14.40
CA SER A 101 16.66 -24.33 15.28
C SER A 101 17.57 -23.13 14.96
N GLU A 102 18.69 -23.34 14.27
CA GLU A 102 19.54 -22.21 13.90
C GLU A 102 18.96 -21.58 12.63
N VAL A 103 18.01 -20.65 12.78
CA VAL A 103 17.36 -19.98 11.63
C VAL A 103 18.20 -18.77 11.17
N ARG A 104 18.48 -18.67 9.88
CA ARG A 104 19.19 -17.50 9.30
C ARG A 104 18.26 -16.41 8.82
N SER A 105 17.06 -16.78 8.36
CA SER A 105 16.07 -15.81 7.88
C SER A 105 15.62 -14.87 9.00
N ARG A 106 15.41 -13.61 8.64
CA ARG A 106 14.77 -12.55 9.43
C ARG A 106 13.44 -12.20 8.77
N CYS A 107 12.47 -13.10 8.84
CA CYS A 107 11.12 -12.84 8.33
C CYS A 107 10.27 -12.25 9.45
N VAL A 108 9.40 -11.30 9.09
CA VAL A 108 8.46 -10.66 9.99
C VAL A 108 7.07 -10.63 9.34
N VAL A 109 6.08 -11.06 10.11
CA VAL A 109 4.66 -10.93 9.82
C VAL A 109 4.10 -9.88 10.76
N ARG A 110 3.39 -8.90 10.22
CA ARG A 110 2.74 -7.86 11.02
C ARG A 110 1.24 -7.82 10.76
N TYR A 111 0.49 -7.61 11.83
CA TYR A 111 -0.96 -7.53 11.80
C TYR A 111 -1.47 -6.53 12.83
N VAL A 112 -2.68 -6.00 12.62
CA VAL A 112 -3.30 -5.08 13.57
C VAL A 112 -4.06 -5.86 14.63
N GLY A 113 -3.77 -5.57 15.90
CA GLY A 113 -4.41 -6.17 17.06
C GLY A 113 -5.65 -5.42 17.53
N THR A 114 -6.30 -5.97 18.56
CA THR A 114 -7.50 -5.39 19.19
C THR A 114 -7.21 -4.05 19.88
N ASP A 115 -5.96 -3.82 20.26
CA ASP A 115 -5.41 -2.60 20.83
C ASP A 115 -5.10 -1.51 19.80
N LYS A 116 -5.41 -1.75 18.52
CA LYS A 116 -5.13 -0.86 17.39
C LYS A 116 -3.63 -0.64 17.15
N LEU A 117 -2.78 -1.51 17.69
CA LEU A 117 -1.34 -1.50 17.46
C LEU A 117 -0.94 -2.53 16.40
N LEU A 118 0.25 -2.33 15.84
CA LEU A 118 0.85 -3.26 14.90
C LEU A 118 1.66 -4.31 15.66
N HIS A 119 1.15 -5.53 15.71
CA HIS A 119 1.80 -6.69 16.33
C HIS A 119 2.74 -7.37 15.35
N GLU A 120 3.77 -8.03 15.88
CA GLU A 120 4.78 -8.71 15.09
C GLU A 120 4.89 -10.19 15.49
N LEU A 121 4.97 -11.05 14.48
CA LEU A 121 5.53 -12.39 14.57
C LEU A 121 6.81 -12.43 13.73
N GLY A 122 7.80 -13.20 14.15
CA GLY A 122 9.06 -13.26 13.42
C GLY A 122 9.80 -14.56 13.61
N THR A 123 10.68 -14.88 12.69
CA THR A 123 11.61 -16.01 12.82
C THR A 123 12.52 -15.86 14.04
N GLU A 124 13.17 -16.93 14.49
CA GLU A 124 13.99 -16.96 15.72
C GLU A 124 15.10 -15.90 15.79
N LYS A 125 15.60 -15.47 14.63
CA LYS A 125 16.61 -14.40 14.51
C LYS A 125 16.04 -13.00 14.74
N THR A 126 14.72 -12.86 14.73
CA THR A 126 13.99 -11.59 14.86
C THR A 126 13.29 -11.50 16.21
N LEU A 127 12.51 -12.52 16.58
CA LEU A 127 11.66 -12.52 17.78
C LEU A 127 11.75 -13.86 18.51
N GLN A 128 11.36 -13.86 19.79
CA GLN A 128 11.37 -15.04 20.65
C GLN A 128 10.06 -15.18 21.42
N GLY A 129 9.84 -16.36 22.03
CA GLY A 129 8.68 -16.64 22.86
C GLY A 129 7.38 -16.68 22.05
N PRO A 130 6.29 -16.04 22.50
CA PRO A 130 4.97 -16.15 21.87
C PRO A 130 4.87 -15.50 20.48
N SER A 131 5.82 -14.62 20.14
CA SER A 131 5.90 -13.97 18.82
C SER A 131 6.80 -14.71 17.83
N LEU A 132 7.26 -15.92 18.18
CA LEU A 132 8.11 -16.74 17.33
C LEU A 132 7.28 -17.43 16.23
N ILE A 133 7.77 -17.33 15.00
CA ILE A 133 7.37 -18.19 13.89
C ILE A 133 8.32 -19.40 13.89
N PRO A 134 7.83 -20.62 14.18
CA PRO A 134 8.67 -21.81 14.24
C PRO A 134 9.15 -22.25 12.85
N ASN A 135 10.37 -22.77 12.77
CA ASN A 135 10.93 -23.37 11.56
C ASN A 135 10.59 -24.88 11.46
N ASP A 136 9.30 -25.19 11.36
CA ASP A 136 8.82 -26.57 11.27
C ASP A 136 8.06 -26.89 9.97
N GLY A 137 7.85 -25.89 9.11
CA GLY A 137 7.09 -26.01 7.87
C GLY A 137 5.62 -26.35 8.06
N LYS A 138 5.09 -26.30 9.29
CA LYS A 138 3.70 -26.59 9.60
C LYS A 138 2.88 -25.30 9.66
N GLU A 139 1.58 -25.45 9.44
CA GLU A 139 0.64 -24.34 9.61
C GLU A 139 0.32 -24.14 11.09
N HIS A 140 0.44 -22.89 11.52
CA HIS A 140 0.06 -22.40 12.84
C HIS A 140 -1.06 -21.37 12.68
N THR A 141 -1.92 -21.26 13.69
CA THR A 141 -3.05 -20.33 13.65
C THR A 141 -3.13 -19.51 14.92
N GLN A 142 -3.51 -18.24 14.77
CA GLN A 142 -3.85 -17.34 15.86
C GLN A 142 -5.19 -16.69 15.55
N THR A 143 -6.03 -16.56 16.57
CA THR A 143 -7.35 -15.95 16.44
C THR A 143 -7.46 -14.71 17.29
N LEU A 144 -8.10 -13.68 16.76
CA LEU A 144 -8.38 -12.44 17.46
C LEU A 144 -9.74 -11.89 17.02
N THR A 145 -10.26 -10.93 17.78
CA THR A 145 -11.59 -10.38 17.55
C THR A 145 -11.48 -8.92 17.17
N LEU A 146 -11.92 -8.56 15.97
CA LEU A 146 -11.99 -7.17 15.51
C LEU A 146 -13.45 -6.72 15.36
N SER A 147 -13.66 -5.41 15.28
CA SER A 147 -14.97 -4.80 15.04
C SER A 147 -15.02 -4.04 13.72
N SER A 148 -16.23 -3.73 13.26
CA SER A 148 -16.47 -2.83 12.12
C SER A 148 -15.64 -1.55 12.21
N GLY A 149 -15.12 -1.10 11.06
CA GLY A 149 -14.22 0.04 10.92
C GLY A 149 -12.75 -0.26 11.24
N GLN A 150 -12.44 -1.40 11.87
CA GLN A 150 -11.06 -1.81 12.10
C GLN A 150 -10.44 -2.44 10.84
N PRO A 151 -9.13 -2.27 10.62
CA PRO A 151 -8.46 -2.84 9.45
C PRO A 151 -8.08 -4.30 9.69
N LEU A 152 -8.53 -5.19 8.81
CA LEU A 152 -7.89 -6.48 8.59
C LEU A 152 -6.57 -6.21 7.85
N PHE A 153 -5.45 -6.13 8.56
CA PHE A 153 -4.16 -5.70 8.01
C PHE A 153 -3.14 -6.83 8.04
N LEU A 154 -2.49 -7.10 6.92
CA LEU A 154 -1.42 -8.08 6.81
C LEU A 154 -0.21 -7.51 6.07
N LEU A 155 0.96 -7.59 6.73
CA LEU A 155 2.25 -7.26 6.15
C LEU A 155 3.22 -8.43 6.34
N VAL A 156 3.96 -8.78 5.29
CA VAL A 156 5.04 -9.77 5.34
C VAL A 156 6.27 -9.19 4.67
N ASN A 157 7.37 -9.09 5.41
CA ASN A 157 8.65 -8.56 4.93
C ASN A 157 9.81 -9.28 5.64
N GLY A 158 11.03 -9.10 5.14
CA GLY A 158 12.24 -9.62 5.76
C GLY A 158 13.30 -10.06 4.77
N THR A 159 14.32 -10.70 5.31
CA THR A 159 15.37 -11.38 4.54
C THR A 159 15.28 -12.88 4.80
N ALA A 160 15.49 -13.69 3.78
CA ALA A 160 15.43 -15.13 3.88
C ALA A 160 16.69 -15.78 3.30
N ALA A 161 17.07 -16.93 3.84
CA ALA A 161 18.09 -17.79 3.25
C ALA A 161 17.51 -18.55 2.06
N ARG A 162 18.37 -19.02 1.15
CA ARG A 162 17.98 -19.84 0.00
C ARG A 162 17.12 -21.05 0.41
N GLY A 163 16.08 -21.31 -0.36
CA GLY A 163 15.13 -22.41 -0.14
C GLY A 163 14.12 -22.15 0.96
N SER A 164 14.22 -21.03 1.69
CA SER A 164 13.25 -20.71 2.74
C SER A 164 11.91 -20.33 2.12
N THR A 165 10.83 -20.81 2.72
CA THR A 165 9.46 -20.50 2.32
C THR A 165 8.70 -19.94 3.50
N ILE A 166 8.01 -18.82 3.28
CA ILE A 166 7.04 -18.26 4.21
C ILE A 166 5.67 -18.22 3.54
N HIS A 167 4.64 -18.63 4.26
CA HIS A 167 3.25 -18.54 3.82
C HIS A 167 2.42 -17.97 4.95
N VAL A 168 1.60 -16.97 4.62
CA VAL A 168 0.77 -16.27 5.60
C VAL A 168 -0.56 -15.92 4.96
N SER A 169 -1.64 -16.15 5.70
CA SER A 169 -2.98 -15.71 5.32
C SER A 169 -3.72 -15.11 6.51
N LEU A 170 -4.60 -14.16 6.22
CA LEU A 170 -5.42 -13.48 7.21
C LEU A 170 -6.83 -13.32 6.66
N GLN A 171 -7.81 -13.82 7.40
CA GLN A 171 -9.23 -13.77 7.04
C GLN A 171 -10.07 -13.38 8.25
N ALA A 172 -11.15 -12.63 8.00
CA ALA A 172 -12.15 -12.32 9.01
C ALA A 172 -13.51 -12.91 8.63
N VAL A 173 -14.19 -13.49 9.61
CA VAL A 173 -15.57 -13.95 9.48
C VAL A 173 -16.39 -13.31 10.60
N SER A 174 -17.47 -12.64 10.24
CA SER A 174 -18.42 -12.06 11.19
C SER A 174 -18.97 -13.11 12.16
N THR A 175 -19.21 -12.73 13.41
CA THR A 175 -19.67 -13.67 14.44
C THR A 175 -21.08 -14.20 14.20
N ASP A 176 -21.89 -13.48 13.43
CA ASP A 176 -23.21 -13.92 12.95
C ASP A 176 -23.10 -14.81 11.69
N GLY A 177 -21.91 -14.96 11.10
CA GLY A 177 -21.63 -15.80 9.95
C GLY A 177 -22.11 -15.23 8.61
N ILE A 178 -22.58 -13.98 8.58
CA ILE A 178 -23.19 -13.36 7.39
C ILE A 178 -22.13 -12.87 6.40
N PHE A 179 -21.05 -12.31 6.92
CA PHE A 179 -19.95 -11.74 6.15
C PHE A 179 -18.65 -12.50 6.37
N ALA A 180 -17.93 -12.76 5.28
CA ALA A 180 -16.55 -13.23 5.27
C ALA A 180 -15.74 -12.34 4.34
N THR A 181 -14.55 -11.92 4.79
CA THR A 181 -13.68 -11.10 3.96
C THR A 181 -13.00 -11.95 2.88
N PRO A 182 -12.58 -11.33 1.77
CA PRO A 182 -11.48 -11.85 0.97
C PRO A 182 -10.28 -12.21 1.86
N VAL A 183 -9.54 -13.25 1.47
CA VAL A 183 -8.35 -13.68 2.19
C VAL A 183 -7.18 -12.80 1.76
N LEU A 184 -6.52 -12.17 2.73
CA LEU A 184 -5.22 -11.53 2.49
C LEU A 184 -4.15 -12.61 2.61
N GLU A 185 -3.50 -12.97 1.50
CA GLU A 185 -2.58 -14.10 1.46
C GLU A 185 -1.31 -13.79 0.67
N THR A 186 -0.19 -14.34 1.15
CA THR A 186 1.08 -14.35 0.42
C THR A 186 1.86 -15.62 0.71
N ARG A 187 2.47 -16.19 -0.34
CA ARG A 187 3.43 -17.28 -0.25
C ARG A 187 4.68 -16.88 -1.00
N GLN A 188 5.82 -16.95 -0.33
CA GLN A 188 7.10 -16.47 -0.86
C GLN A 188 8.18 -17.48 -0.58
N THR A 189 8.92 -17.85 -1.63
CA THR A 189 10.06 -18.74 -1.54
C THR A 189 11.30 -17.99 -2.01
N GLN A 190 12.36 -18.03 -1.19
CA GLN A 190 13.63 -17.41 -1.53
C GLN A 190 14.46 -18.37 -2.39
N ASN A 191 14.81 -17.93 -3.60
CA ASN A 191 15.56 -18.73 -4.56
C ASN A 191 16.92 -18.13 -4.92
N TYR A 192 17.31 -16.99 -4.33
CA TYR A 192 18.59 -16.35 -4.63
C TYR A 192 19.78 -17.26 -4.25
N ASP A 193 20.78 -17.31 -5.14
CA ASP A 193 21.81 -18.35 -5.11
C ASP A 193 22.80 -18.22 -3.94
N GLU A 194 23.03 -17.00 -3.43
CA GLU A 194 24.00 -16.73 -2.37
C GLU A 194 23.47 -15.81 -1.26
N GLY A 195 23.74 -16.17 -0.01
CA GLY A 195 23.49 -15.31 1.15
C GLY A 195 22.03 -15.20 1.59
N GLU A 196 21.78 -14.28 2.52
CA GLU A 196 20.43 -13.86 2.92
C GLU A 196 19.98 -12.74 1.97
N ALA A 197 18.88 -12.93 1.28
CA ALA A 197 18.33 -11.95 0.36
C ALA A 197 16.93 -11.51 0.79
N ARG A 198 16.50 -10.31 0.39
CA ARG A 198 15.13 -9.83 0.66
C ARG A 198 14.11 -10.79 0.08
N LEU A 199 13.00 -10.96 0.80
CA LEU A 199 11.84 -11.66 0.27
C LEU A 199 11.42 -11.03 -1.08
N PRO A 200 11.09 -11.84 -2.10
CA PRO A 200 10.99 -11.37 -3.48
C PRO A 200 9.84 -10.39 -3.70
N ASN A 201 8.74 -10.54 -2.94
CA ASN A 201 7.52 -9.75 -3.11
C ASN A 201 7.05 -9.22 -1.75
N PRO A 202 7.67 -8.15 -1.20
CA PRO A 202 7.22 -7.57 0.06
C PRO A 202 5.71 -7.29 0.02
N PHE A 203 4.98 -7.86 0.97
CA PHE A 203 3.51 -7.87 0.96
C PHE A 203 2.98 -6.91 2.02
N CYS A 204 2.06 -6.03 1.64
CA CYS A 204 1.32 -5.21 2.60
C CYS A 204 -0.04 -4.86 2.02
N LYS A 205 -1.10 -5.44 2.59
CA LYS A 205 -2.48 -5.20 2.17
C LYS A 205 -3.40 -5.13 3.38
N TYR A 206 -4.52 -4.42 3.23
CA TYR A 206 -5.54 -4.37 4.26
C TYR A 206 -6.95 -4.18 3.70
N ILE A 207 -7.95 -4.55 4.49
CA ILE A 207 -9.37 -4.36 4.22
C ILE A 207 -9.94 -3.64 5.44
N ILE A 208 -10.80 -2.64 5.24
CA ILE A 208 -11.57 -2.06 6.35
C ILE A 208 -12.83 -2.92 6.53
N LEU A 209 -13.00 -3.47 7.73
CA LEU A 209 -14.16 -4.32 8.03
C LEU A 209 -15.44 -3.48 8.03
N PRO A 210 -16.52 -3.91 7.35
CA PRO A 210 -17.79 -3.18 7.33
C PRO A 210 -18.54 -3.26 8.66
#